data_AF-A0A4P9XTC7-F1
#
_entry.id   AF-A0A4P9XTC7-F1
#
_cell.length_a   1.000
_cell.length_b   1.000
_cell.length_c   1.000
_cell.angle_alpha   90.00
_cell.angle_beta   90.00
_cell.angle_gamma   90.00
#
_symmetry.space_group_name_H-M   'P 1'
#
loop_
_entity.id
_entity.type
_entity.pdbx_description
1 polymer ?
#
loop_
_entity_poly.entity_id
_entity_poly.type
_entity_poly.pdbx_seq_one_letter_code
_entity_poly.pdbx_strand_id
1 'polypeptide(L)'
;MLKLFDSPAEVLLQEQWQCSLKVQEIWPIVSRELLLVQDWDDALALLSLHDGTVVHHTLLGCWVDSGLYPPEERLKKTPKYATWSNPQEDATLHISADFGRAVSSNVLFYSKSGSHTVIDYTACLRQRV
;
A
#
# COMPACT_ATOMS: atom_id res chain seq x y z
N MET A 1 3.45 16.61 6.08
CA MET A 1 3.75 15.43 6.93
C MET A 1 4.58 15.88 8.12
N LEU A 2 4.28 15.36 9.31
CA LEU A 2 5.02 15.63 10.54
C LEU A 2 5.85 14.40 10.92
N LYS A 3 7.07 14.62 11.40
CA LYS A 3 7.95 13.59 11.93
C LYS A 3 8.16 13.82 13.42
N LEU A 4 8.08 12.73 14.17
CA LEU A 4 8.34 12.72 15.59
C LEU A 4 9.84 12.51 15.82
N PHE A 5 10.44 13.40 16.61
CA PHE A 5 11.83 13.30 17.06
C PHE A 5 11.82 13.07 18.56
N ASP A 6 12.28 11.90 18.98
CA ASP A 6 12.42 11.57 20.39
C ASP A 6 13.81 12.00 20.86
N SER A 7 13.84 12.99 21.75
CA SER A 7 15.06 13.41 22.44
C SER A 7 14.95 13.10 23.93
N PRO A 8 16.06 12.90 24.65
CA PRO A 8 16.02 12.50 26.06
C PRO A 8 15.25 13.46 27.00
N ALA A 9 14.96 14.68 26.55
CA ALA A 9 14.28 15.71 27.33
C ALA A 9 12.87 16.04 26.81
N GLU A 10 12.59 15.82 25.53
CA GLU A 10 11.34 16.24 24.90
C GLU A 10 11.06 15.46 23.61
N VAL A 11 9.77 15.23 23.35
CA VAL A 11 9.28 14.73 22.07
C VAL A 11 8.87 15.91 21.21
N LEU A 12 9.60 16.14 20.12
CA LEU A 12 9.34 17.23 19.18
C LEU A 12 8.60 16.71 17.96
N LEU A 13 7.59 17.48 17.52
CA LEU A 13 6.87 17.23 16.28
C LEU A 13 7.29 18.29 15.27
N GLN A 14 8.04 17.88 14.24
CA GLN A 14 8.57 18.78 13.23
C GLN A 14 7.94 18.51 11.87
N GLU A 15 7.68 19.58 11.12
CA GLU A 15 7.27 19.45 9.72
C GLU A 15 8.42 18.90 8.88
N GLN A 16 8.15 17.81 8.16
CA GLN A 16 9.10 17.19 7.25
C GLN A 16 8.95 17.72 5.82
N TRP A 17 7.71 17.86 5.37
CA TRP A 17 7.36 18.48 4.09
C TRP A 17 5.90 18.90 4.08
N GLN A 18 5.57 19.82 3.18
CA GLN A 18 4.22 20.27 2.91
C GLN A 18 4.01 20.38 1.40
N CYS A 19 2.84 19.97 0.92
CA CYS A 19 2.41 20.23 -0.45
C CYS A 19 0.94 20.68 -0.48
N SER A 20 0.56 21.37 -1.55
CA SER A 20 -0.84 21.76 -1.79
C SER A 20 -1.35 21.00 -3.01
N LEU A 21 -2.33 20.12 -2.80
CA LEU A 21 -2.95 19.30 -3.83
C LEU A 21 -4.47 19.47 -3.79
N LYS A 22 -5.13 19.40 -4.94
CA LYS A 22 -6.60 19.32 -5.03
C LYS A 22 -7.00 17.85 -5.01
N VAL A 23 -7.29 17.33 -3.83
CA VAL A 23 -7.60 15.90 -3.62
C VAL A 23 -8.98 15.75 -3.00
N GLN A 24 -9.64 14.65 -3.34
CA GLN A 24 -10.88 14.21 -2.72
C GLN A 24 -10.59 13.32 -1.51
N GLU A 25 -9.70 12.34 -1.67
CA GLU A 25 -9.38 11.36 -0.63
C GLU A 25 -7.87 11.17 -0.46
N ILE A 26 -7.47 10.80 0.75
CA ILE A 26 -6.07 10.56 1.14
C ILE A 26 -6.03 9.31 2.03
N TRP A 27 -5.20 8.32 1.66
CA TRP A 27 -4.98 7.12 2.46
C TRP A 27 -3.50 6.91 2.77
N PRO A 28 -3.10 6.84 4.06
CA PRO A 28 -1.73 6.51 4.43
C PRO A 28 -1.45 5.02 4.24
N ILE A 29 -0.32 4.70 3.61
CA ILE A 29 0.19 3.34 3.43
C ILE A 29 1.51 3.24 4.20
N VAL A 30 1.38 3.20 5.53
CA VAL A 30 2.52 3.29 6.46
C VAL A 30 3.53 2.16 6.23
N SER A 31 3.06 0.97 5.87
CA SER A 31 3.91 -0.20 5.63
C SER A 31 4.88 -0.04 4.45
N ARG A 32 4.68 0.97 3.60
CA ARG A 32 5.53 1.30 2.45
C ARG A 32 6.09 2.71 2.48
N GLU A 33 5.83 3.47 3.55
CA GLU A 33 6.16 4.89 3.60
C GLU A 33 5.54 5.66 2.40
N LEU A 34 4.30 5.31 2.02
CA LEU A 34 3.59 5.93 0.90
C LEU A 34 2.28 6.58 1.35
N LEU A 35 1.81 7.53 0.55
CA LEU A 35 0.51 8.19 0.67
C LEU A 35 -0.23 8.02 -0.66
N LEU A 36 -1.40 7.38 -0.63
CA LEU A 36 -2.30 7.37 -1.78
C LEU A 36 -3.18 8.61 -1.74
N VAL A 37 -3.30 9.29 -2.87
CA VAL A 37 -4.22 10.41 -3.04
C VAL A 37 -5.11 10.16 -4.25
N GLN A 38 -6.38 10.53 -4.14
CA GLN A 38 -7.34 10.58 -5.23
C GLN A 38 -7.67 12.03 -5.52
N ASP A 39 -7.57 12.45 -6.77
CA ASP A 39 -8.07 13.77 -7.20
C ASP A 39 -9.56 13.75 -7.55
N TRP A 40 -10.09 14.90 -7.95
CA TRP A 40 -11.52 15.06 -8.29
C TRP A 40 -11.92 14.43 -9.63
N ASP A 41 -10.93 14.03 -10.45
CA ASP A 41 -11.14 13.33 -11.72
C ASP A 41 -10.98 11.80 -11.55
N ASP A 42 -11.03 11.31 -10.30
CA ASP A 42 -10.81 9.92 -9.90
C ASP A 42 -9.40 9.38 -10.23
N ALA A 43 -8.42 10.24 -10.49
CA ALA A 43 -7.05 9.81 -10.72
C ALA A 43 -6.34 9.53 -9.39
N LEU A 44 -5.69 8.37 -9.32
CA LEU A 44 -4.92 7.93 -8.16
C LEU A 44 -3.43 8.20 -8.33
N ALA A 45 -2.80 8.80 -7.31
CA ALA A 45 -1.35 8.95 -7.26
C ALA A 45 -0.78 8.45 -5.93
N LEU A 46 0.39 7.81 -6.00
CA LEU A 46 1.21 7.46 -4.85
C LEU A 46 2.28 8.53 -4.65
N LEU A 47 2.34 9.08 -3.45
CA LEU A 47 3.35 10.02 -3.01
C LEU A 47 4.25 9.33 -1.97
N SER A 48 5.52 9.69 -1.95
CA SER A 48 6.45 9.32 -0.89
C SER A 48 6.11 10.05 0.42
N LEU A 49 6.01 9.33 1.54
CA LEU A 49 5.90 9.97 2.86
C LEU A 49 7.21 10.65 3.29
N HIS A 50 8.33 10.37 2.62
CA HIS A 50 9.61 10.97 2.96
C HIS A 50 9.71 12.43 2.49
N ASP A 51 9.26 12.74 1.28
CA ASP A 51 9.46 14.05 0.65
C ASP A 51 8.25 14.58 -0.13
N GLY A 52 7.15 13.83 -0.18
CA GLY A 52 5.95 14.20 -0.92
C GLY A 52 6.09 14.08 -2.44
N THR A 53 7.16 13.48 -2.95
CA THR A 53 7.34 13.29 -4.40
C THR A 53 6.39 12.22 -4.93
N VAL A 54 5.94 12.37 -6.18
CA VAL A 54 5.10 11.35 -6.83
C VAL A 54 5.95 10.14 -7.22
N VAL A 55 5.60 8.99 -6.65
CA VAL A 55 6.21 7.69 -6.94
C VAL A 55 5.55 7.04 -8.15
N HIS A 56 4.22 7.15 -8.27
CA HIS A 56 3.47 6.51 -9.34
C HIS A 56 2.10 7.19 -9.56
N HIS A 57 1.66 7.30 -10.81
CA HIS A 57 0.45 8.03 -11.21
C HIS A 57 -0.78 7.15 -11.48
N THR A 58 -0.66 5.84 -11.29
CA THR A 58 -1.78 4.93 -11.53
C THR A 58 -1.74 3.78 -10.57
N LEU A 59 -2.84 3.53 -9.87
CA LEU A 59 -2.94 2.36 -9.03
C LEU A 59 -3.93 1.36 -9.63
N LEU A 60 -3.63 0.08 -9.46
CA LEU A 60 -4.62 -0.95 -9.74
C LEU A 60 -5.61 -0.97 -8.59
N GLY A 61 -6.92 -0.90 -8.86
CA GLY A 61 -7.96 -0.88 -7.81
C GLY A 61 -7.78 -2.01 -6.78
N CYS A 62 -7.37 -3.19 -7.26
CA CYS A 62 -7.06 -4.35 -6.42
C CYS A 62 -5.99 -4.11 -5.33
N TRP A 63 -5.07 -3.16 -5.50
CA TRP A 63 -4.08 -2.82 -4.46
C TRP A 63 -4.71 -1.97 -3.35
N VAL A 64 -5.63 -1.07 -3.71
CA VAL A 64 -6.40 -0.28 -2.74
C VAL A 64 -7.22 -1.23 -1.88
N ASP A 65 -7.97 -2.13 -2.51
CA ASP A 65 -8.87 -3.06 -1.82
C ASP A 65 -8.12 -4.08 -0.95
N SER A 66 -6.96 -4.53 -1.41
CA SER A 66 -6.15 -5.50 -0.68
C SER A 66 -5.25 -4.86 0.40
N GLY A 67 -5.00 -3.54 0.32
CA GLY A 67 -4.06 -2.84 1.20
C GLY A 67 -2.60 -3.23 0.98
N LEU A 68 -2.30 -3.84 -0.17
CA LEU A 68 -0.98 -4.40 -0.47
C LEU A 68 -0.34 -3.66 -1.63
N TYR A 69 0.81 -3.06 -1.33
CA TYR A 69 1.52 -2.22 -2.26
C TYR A 69 2.91 -2.83 -2.52
N PRO A 70 3.33 -3.02 -3.78
CA PRO A 70 4.69 -3.42 -4.10
C PRO A 70 5.72 -2.40 -3.59
N PRO A 71 6.99 -2.79 -3.43
CA PRO A 71 8.08 -1.83 -3.22
C PRO A 71 8.15 -0.77 -4.32
N GLU A 72 8.64 0.42 -3.99
CA GLU A 72 8.76 1.56 -4.91
C GLU A 72 9.46 1.20 -6.24
N GLU A 73 10.58 0.48 -6.17
CA GLU A 73 11.31 0.06 -7.37
C GLU A 73 10.49 -0.84 -8.32
N ARG A 74 9.54 -1.60 -7.75
CA ARG A 74 8.61 -2.44 -8.53
C ARG A 74 7.46 -1.59 -9.06
N LEU A 75 6.89 -0.71 -8.25
CA LEU A 75 5.84 0.23 -8.65
C LEU A 75 6.25 1.04 -9.89
N LYS A 76 7.47 1.58 -9.89
CA LYS A 76 8.03 2.33 -11.03
C LYS A 76 8.11 1.52 -12.33
N LYS A 77 8.20 0.20 -12.23
CA LYS A 77 8.30 -0.73 -13.37
C LYS A 77 6.94 -1.32 -13.77
N THR A 78 5.89 -1.12 -12.97
CA THR A 78 4.57 -1.68 -13.25
C THR A 78 3.92 -0.92 -14.42
N PRO A 79 3.47 -1.63 -15.47
CA PRO A 79 2.69 -1.02 -16.54
C PRO A 79 1.42 -0.35 -16.01
N LYS A 80 1.02 0.77 -16.64
CA LYS A 80 -0.20 1.53 -16.33
C LYS A 80 -1.49 0.67 -16.31
N TYR A 81 -1.48 -0.45 -17.03
CA TYR A 81 -2.60 -1.37 -17.21
C TYR A 81 -2.29 -2.80 -16.74
N ALA A 82 -1.29 -2.99 -15.89
CA ALA A 82 -1.08 -4.29 -15.28
C ALA A 82 -2.37 -4.71 -14.55
N THR A 83 -2.67 -5.98 -14.50
CA THR A 83 -3.76 -6.50 -13.67
C THR A 83 -3.14 -7.30 -12.54
N TRP A 84 -3.67 -7.19 -11.34
CA TRP A 84 -3.35 -8.09 -10.24
C TRP A 84 -4.66 -8.66 -9.72
N SER A 85 -4.77 -9.98 -9.73
CA SER A 85 -5.85 -10.73 -9.09
C SER A 85 -5.86 -10.48 -7.58
N ASN A 86 -6.93 -9.84 -7.09
CA ASN A 86 -7.16 -9.66 -5.67
C ASN A 86 -7.17 -11.05 -4.99
N PRO A 87 -6.25 -11.32 -4.05
CA PRO A 87 -6.19 -12.62 -3.38
C PRO A 87 -7.44 -12.92 -2.56
N GLN A 88 -8.21 -11.90 -2.16
CA GLN A 88 -9.51 -12.11 -1.51
C GLN A 88 -10.57 -12.71 -2.44
N GLU A 89 -10.37 -12.57 -3.76
CA GLU A 89 -11.25 -13.13 -4.79
C GLU A 89 -10.75 -14.50 -5.28
N ASP A 90 -9.57 -14.94 -4.83
CA ASP A 90 -9.05 -16.25 -5.20
C ASP A 90 -9.73 -17.36 -4.38
N ALA A 91 -10.68 -18.03 -5.03
CA ALA A 91 -11.44 -19.14 -4.44
C ALA A 91 -10.55 -20.30 -3.97
N THR A 92 -9.33 -20.43 -4.49
CA THR A 92 -8.38 -21.48 -4.09
C THR A 92 -7.71 -21.20 -2.74
N LEU A 93 -7.69 -19.93 -2.30
CA LEU A 93 -7.10 -19.54 -1.02
C LEU A 93 -8.07 -19.74 0.17
N HIS A 94 -9.34 -20.04 -0.10
CA HIS A 94 -10.38 -20.27 0.92
C HIS A 94 -10.45 -19.16 1.99
N ILE A 95 -10.15 -17.91 1.60
CA ILE A 95 -10.19 -16.74 2.48
C ILE A 95 -11.65 -16.31 2.62
N SER A 96 -12.22 -16.42 3.82
CA SER A 96 -13.55 -15.86 4.13
C SER A 96 -13.43 -14.51 4.83
N ALA A 97 -14.48 -13.69 4.74
CA ALA A 97 -14.54 -12.39 5.41
C ALA A 97 -14.37 -12.48 6.94
N ASP A 98 -14.58 -13.66 7.53
CA ASP A 98 -14.48 -13.88 8.99
C ASP A 98 -13.06 -14.24 9.46
N PHE A 99 -12.06 -14.28 8.57
CA PHE A 99 -10.68 -14.53 8.97
C PHE A 99 -10.10 -13.29 9.67
N GLY A 100 -9.34 -13.52 10.75
CA GLY A 100 -8.49 -12.48 11.32
C GLY A 100 -7.43 -12.07 10.29
N ARG A 101 -7.37 -10.77 9.97
CA ARG A 101 -6.47 -10.21 8.95
C ARG A 101 -5.36 -9.39 9.61
N ALA A 102 -4.12 -9.70 9.26
CA ALA A 102 -2.97 -8.85 9.56
C ALA A 102 -2.20 -8.55 8.28
N VAL A 103 -1.79 -7.29 8.10
CA VAL A 103 -1.04 -6.83 6.93
C VAL A 103 0.34 -6.40 7.40
N SER A 104 1.37 -6.93 6.78
CA SER A 104 2.74 -6.41 6.84
C SER A 104 3.11 -5.80 5.50
N SER A 105 4.30 -5.23 5.40
CA SER A 105 4.76 -4.53 4.19
C SER A 105 4.63 -5.41 2.93
N ASN A 106 5.08 -6.67 2.97
CA ASN A 106 5.05 -7.60 1.83
C ASN A 106 4.21 -8.87 2.05
N VAL A 107 3.49 -8.97 3.18
CA VAL A 107 2.78 -10.18 3.56
C VAL A 107 1.36 -9.86 3.98
N LEU A 108 0.42 -10.66 3.48
CA LEU A 108 -0.93 -10.73 4.01
C LEU A 108 -1.10 -12.03 4.79
N PHE A 109 -1.51 -11.90 6.04
CA PHE A 109 -1.73 -13.01 6.94
C PHE A 109 -3.22 -13.15 7.24
N TYR A 110 -3.73 -14.35 7.02
CA TYR A 110 -5.09 -14.75 7.36
C TYR A 110 -5.06 -15.90 8.35
N SER A 111 -5.88 -15.80 9.39
CA SER A 111 -6.03 -16.86 10.38
C SER A 111 -7.50 -17.11 10.73
N LYS A 112 -7.91 -18.38 10.72
CA LYS A 112 -9.22 -18.82 11.22
C LYS A 112 -9.13 -20.26 11.73
N SER A 113 -9.58 -20.49 12.96
CA SER A 113 -9.75 -21.82 13.55
C SER A 113 -8.56 -22.77 13.39
N GLY A 114 -7.33 -22.24 13.52
CA GLY A 114 -6.08 -23.02 13.40
C GLY A 114 -5.55 -23.21 11.98
N SER A 115 -6.27 -22.74 10.95
CA SER A 115 -5.74 -22.61 9.60
C SER A 115 -5.09 -21.24 9.40
N HIS A 116 -3.93 -21.23 8.75
CA HIS A 116 -3.14 -20.03 8.48
C HIS A 116 -2.79 -19.96 6.99
N THR A 117 -3.12 -18.84 6.37
CA THR A 117 -2.72 -18.54 4.99
C THR A 117 -1.80 -17.34 5.00
N VAL A 118 -0.62 -17.50 4.41
CA VAL A 118 0.38 -16.45 4.27
C VAL A 118 0.55 -16.19 2.78
N ILE A 119 0.31 -14.96 2.36
CA ILE A 119 0.54 -14.55 0.97
C ILE A 119 1.73 -13.61 0.97
N ASP A 120 2.84 -14.06 0.39
CA ASP A 120 4.05 -13.26 0.21
C ASP A 120 4.13 -12.72 -1.22
N TYR A 121 4.08 -11.39 -1.33
CA TYR A 121 4.05 -10.69 -2.62
C TYR A 121 5.45 -10.45 -3.19
N THR A 122 6.51 -10.91 -2.54
CA THR A 122 7.85 -10.92 -3.13
C THR A 122 7.94 -11.85 -4.34
N ALA A 123 7.12 -12.92 -4.39
CA ALA A 123 7.17 -13.99 -5.39
C ALA A 123 6.24 -13.83 -6.62
N CYS A 124 5.33 -12.85 -6.62
CA CYS A 124 4.18 -12.82 -7.54
C CYS A 124 4.47 -12.35 -9.00
N LEU A 125 5.72 -12.03 -9.35
CA LEU A 125 6.10 -11.72 -10.74
C LEU A 125 7.04 -12.78 -11.30
N ARG A 126 6.61 -14.04 -11.32
CA ARG A 126 7.10 -14.95 -12.37
C ARG A 126 6.36 -14.57 -13.64
N GLN A 127 7.06 -13.86 -14.52
CA GLN A 127 6.63 -13.66 -15.90
C GLN A 127 6.30 -15.04 -16.49
N ARG A 128 5.03 -15.29 -16.84
CA ARG A 128 4.75 -16.25 -17.90
C ARG A 128 5.25 -15.60 -19.18
N VAL A 129 6.41 -16.07 -19.63
CA VAL A 129 6.88 -15.91 -21.02
C VAL A 129 6.03 -16.81 -21.90
#